data_AF-A0A9D4HU58-F1
#
_entry.id   AF-A0A9D4HU58-F1
#
_cell.length_a   1.000
_cell.length_b   1.000
_cell.length_c   1.000
_cell.angle_alpha   90.00
_cell.angle_beta   90.00
_cell.angle_gamma   90.00
#
_symmetry.space_group_name_H-M   'P 1'
#
loop_
_entity.id
_entity.type
_entity.pdbx_description
1 polymer ?
#
loop_
_entity_poly.entity_id
_entity_poly.type
_entity_poly.pdbx_seq_one_letter_code
_entity_poly.pdbx_strand_id
1 'polypeptide(L)'
;MVAPLEYVFKAMDIMRIIYGPDIIFIICSDDIPWVKKAVSDQGHIASYSYVFMENNPQNVDLAVLSLCNQTIATTGTFSWWAAWLAGGTTIFYKHQARQGSEYRQMVNYDDFFYPHWILLE
;
A
#
# COMPACT_ATOMS: atom_id res chain seq x y z
N MET A 1 -12.01 -5.25 -4.22
CA MET A 1 -12.18 -3.86 -3.72
C MET A 1 -10.87 -3.17 -3.98
N VAL A 2 -10.86 -1.86 -4.24
CA VAL A 2 -9.62 -1.11 -4.45
C VAL A 2 -9.59 0.00 -3.41
N ALA A 3 -8.44 0.23 -2.77
CA ALA A 3 -8.28 1.35 -1.87
C ALA A 3 -8.38 2.67 -2.66
N PRO A 4 -9.10 3.69 -2.17
CA PRO A 4 -9.23 4.96 -2.89
C PRO A 4 -7.88 5.68 -2.97
N LEU A 5 -7.70 6.53 -3.99
CA LEU A 5 -6.46 7.31 -4.14
C LEU A 5 -6.27 8.28 -2.96
N GLU A 6 -7.36 8.80 -2.41
CA GLU A 6 -7.37 9.65 -1.23
C GLU A 6 -6.70 8.98 -0.03
N TYR A 7 -6.95 7.68 0.17
CA TYR A 7 -6.26 6.88 1.19
C TYR A 7 -4.75 6.84 0.93
N VAL A 8 -4.34 6.55 -0.31
CA VAL A 8 -2.93 6.44 -0.67
C VAL A 8 -2.21 7.77 -0.43
N PHE A 9 -2.79 8.88 -0.87
CA PHE A 9 -2.21 10.21 -0.68
C PHE A 9 -2.12 10.60 0.79
N LYS A 10 -3.17 10.34 1.58
CA LYS A 10 -3.15 10.58 3.03
C LYS A 10 -2.08 9.73 3.72
N ALA A 11 -1.91 8.48 3.31
CA ALA A 11 -0.84 7.62 3.83
C ALA A 11 0.55 8.15 3.45
N MET A 12 0.74 8.63 2.21
CA MET A 12 2.00 9.26 1.77
C MET A 12 2.29 10.55 2.57
N ASP A 13 1.28 11.38 2.82
CA ASP A 13 1.40 12.59 3.65
C ASP A 13 1.86 12.22 5.08
N ILE A 14 1.24 11.20 5.69
CA ILE A 14 1.62 10.71 7.03
C ILE A 14 3.07 10.21 7.04
N MET A 15 3.47 9.39 6.06
CA MET A 15 4.85 8.90 5.98
C MET A 15 5.86 10.03 5.82
N ARG A 16 5.55 11.04 5.02
CA ARG A 16 6.38 12.24 4.87
C ARG A 16 6.47 13.07 6.15
N ILE A 17 5.37 13.20 6.90
CA ILE A 17 5.38 13.91 8.19
C ILE A 17 6.27 13.19 9.22
N ILE A 18 6.22 11.86 9.25
CA ILE A 18 6.97 11.05 10.22
C ILE A 18 8.46 10.94 9.85
N TYR A 19 8.77 10.70 8.57
CA TYR A 19 10.12 10.34 8.12
C TYR A 19 10.84 11.45 7.35
N GLY A 20 10.16 12.54 7.02
CA GLY A 20 10.72 13.70 6.33
C GLY A 20 10.44 13.73 4.82
N PRO A 21 10.78 14.86 4.17
CA PRO A 21 10.48 15.11 2.75
C PRO A 21 11.28 14.23 1.78
N ASP A 22 12.43 13.70 2.21
CA ASP A 22 13.36 12.92 1.38
C ASP A 22 12.94 11.44 1.19
N ILE A 23 11.78 11.04 1.74
CA ILE A 23 11.24 9.70 1.55
C ILE A 23 10.93 9.43 0.08
N ILE A 24 11.36 8.26 -0.41
CA ILE A 24 11.10 7.79 -1.77
C ILE A 24 10.05 6.69 -1.74
N PHE A 25 9.00 6.83 -2.54
CA PHE A 25 7.94 5.83 -2.65
C PHE A 25 8.18 4.89 -3.82
N ILE A 26 8.34 3.60 -3.53
CA ILE A 26 8.37 2.55 -4.54
C ILE A 26 6.93 2.06 -4.75
N ILE A 27 6.43 2.14 -5.98
CA ILE A 27 5.05 1.83 -6.33
C ILE A 27 5.02 0.55 -7.17
N CYS A 28 4.38 -0.48 -6.63
CA CYS A 28 4.06 -1.72 -7.35
C CYS A 28 2.54 -1.84 -7.52
N SER A 29 2.10 -2.32 -8.68
CA SER A 29 0.69 -2.53 -9.01
C SER A 29 0.55 -3.62 -10.06
N ASP A 30 -0.56 -4.36 -10.03
CA ASP A 30 -0.97 -5.24 -11.12
C ASP A 30 -1.49 -4.47 -12.35
N ASP A 31 -1.81 -3.19 -12.18
CA ASP A 31 -2.19 -2.27 -13.26
C ASP A 31 -1.44 -0.93 -13.13
N ILE A 32 -0.16 -0.92 -13.50
CA ILE A 32 0.67 0.30 -13.51
C ILE A 32 0.12 1.39 -14.46
N PRO A 33 -0.36 1.08 -15.68
CA PRO A 33 -0.95 2.09 -16.57
C PRO A 33 -2.11 2.84 -15.90
N TRP A 34 -3.00 2.13 -15.21
CA TRP A 34 -4.09 2.74 -14.47
C TRP A 34 -3.58 3.64 -13.34
N VAL A 35 -2.60 3.17 -12.55
CA VAL A 35 -2.03 3.97 -11.45
C VAL A 35 -1.38 5.24 -11.97
N LYS A 36 -0.57 5.17 -13.05
CA LYS A 36 0.05 6.35 -13.65
C LYS A 36 -0.98 7.39 -14.07
N LYS A 37 -2.09 6.97 -14.69
CA LYS A 37 -3.17 7.87 -15.08
C LYS A 37 -3.85 8.49 -13.86
N ALA A 38 -4.26 7.66 -12.91
CA ALA A 38 -4.91 8.07 -11.66
C ALA A 38 -4.09 9.12 -10.90
N VAL A 39 -2.78 8.89 -10.82
CA VAL A 39 -1.83 9.77 -10.15
C VAL A 39 -1.61 11.08 -10.91
N SER A 40 -1.52 11.02 -12.25
CA SER A 40 -1.39 12.21 -13.10
C SER A 40 -2.62 13.12 -13.02
N ASP A 41 -3.82 12.56 -12.94
CA ASP A 41 -5.07 13.33 -12.92
C ASP A 41 -5.26 14.11 -11.60
N GLN A 42 -4.64 13.66 -10.50
CA GLN A 42 -4.86 14.19 -9.14
C GLN A 42 -3.83 15.24 -8.71
N GLY A 43 -2.69 15.38 -9.40
CA GLY A 43 -1.65 16.40 -9.15
C GLY A 43 -0.91 16.33 -7.79
N HIS A 44 -1.50 15.69 -6.77
CA HIS A 44 -0.99 15.62 -5.38
C HIS A 44 0.40 14.96 -5.30
N ILE A 45 0.67 13.99 -6.19
CA ILE A 45 1.94 13.28 -6.17
C ILE A 45 3.13 14.13 -6.65
N ALA A 46 2.90 15.25 -7.33
CA ALA A 46 3.98 15.97 -8.03
C ALA A 46 5.07 16.49 -7.07
N SER A 47 4.75 16.64 -5.79
CA SER A 47 5.69 17.02 -4.74
C SER A 47 6.51 15.84 -4.18
N TYR A 48 6.22 14.60 -4.60
CA TYR A 48 6.80 13.37 -4.06
C TYR A 48 7.90 12.79 -4.95
N SER A 49 8.92 12.20 -4.31
CA SER A 49 9.87 11.32 -4.98
C SER A 49 9.29 9.91 -5.02
N TYR A 50 9.08 9.36 -6.22
CA TYR A 50 8.55 8.01 -6.39
C TYR A 50 9.11 7.30 -7.62
N VAL A 51 9.05 5.98 -7.61
CA VAL A 51 9.49 5.10 -8.70
C VAL A 51 8.41 4.04 -8.93
N PHE A 52 8.00 3.84 -10.18
CA PHE A 52 7.13 2.73 -10.56
C PHE A 52 7.99 1.49 -10.87
N MET A 53 7.63 0.36 -10.26
CA MET A 53 8.17 -0.93 -10.66
C MET A 53 7.40 -1.40 -11.90
N GLU A 54 8.10 -1.62 -13.01
CA GLU A 54 7.49 -1.99 -14.29
C GLU A 54 8.17 -3.20 -14.90
N ASN A 55 7.39 -4.04 -15.59
CA ASN A 55 7.88 -5.21 -16.34
C ASN A 55 8.62 -6.24 -15.47
N ASN A 56 8.33 -6.29 -14.17
CA ASN A 56 8.88 -7.27 -13.25
C ASN A 56 7.89 -8.42 -13.00
N PRO A 57 8.40 -9.63 -12.77
CA PRO A 57 7.62 -10.70 -12.15
C PRO A 57 7.14 -10.30 -10.74
N GLN A 58 5.97 -10.78 -10.32
CA GLN A 58 5.37 -10.41 -9.03
C GLN A 58 6.25 -10.77 -7.82
N ASN A 59 7.05 -11.84 -7.93
CA ASN A 59 8.00 -12.23 -6.88
C ASN A 59 9.15 -11.23 -6.74
N VAL A 60 9.54 -10.53 -7.82
CA VAL A 60 10.54 -9.46 -7.77
C VAL A 60 9.95 -8.24 -7.09
N ASP A 61 8.72 -7.86 -7.43
CA ASP A 61 8.02 -6.76 -6.77
C ASP A 61 7.85 -7.03 -5.27
N LEU A 62 7.46 -8.26 -4.89
CA LEU A 62 7.35 -8.65 -3.49
C LEU A 62 8.70 -8.58 -2.77
N ALA A 63 9.78 -9.04 -3.41
CA ALA A 63 11.12 -8.97 -2.85
C ALA A 63 11.56 -7.51 -2.62
N VAL A 64 11.31 -6.62 -3.59
CA VAL A 64 11.60 -5.19 -3.46
C VAL A 64 10.79 -4.57 -2.32
N LEU A 65 9.48 -4.82 -2.27
CA LEU A 65 8.63 -4.28 -1.20
C LEU A 65 9.02 -4.81 0.18
N SER A 66 9.46 -6.07 0.28
CA SER A 66 9.92 -6.67 1.54
C SER A 66 11.22 -6.06 2.08
N LEU A 67 11.95 -5.30 1.26
CA LEU A 67 13.18 -4.62 1.65
C LEU A 67 12.95 -3.13 1.95
N CYS A 68 11.73 -2.62 1.76
CA CYS A 68 11.39 -1.23 2.09
C CYS A 68 11.43 -1.00 3.60
N ASN A 69 11.83 0.21 4.01
CA ASN A 69 11.85 0.57 5.42
C ASN A 69 10.46 0.70 6.03
N GLN A 70 9.48 1.17 5.24
CA GLN A 70 8.09 1.42 5.64
C GLN A 70 7.17 0.91 4.53
N THR A 71 5.92 0.61 4.85
CA THR A 71 4.96 0.09 3.86
C THR A 71 3.62 0.84 3.91
N ILE A 72 3.11 1.20 2.74
CA ILE A 72 1.70 1.55 2.55
C ILE A 72 1.06 0.37 1.81
N ALA A 73 0.19 -0.35 2.49
CA ALA A 73 -0.48 -1.52 1.95
C ALA A 73 -1.96 -1.21 1.67
N THR A 74 -2.46 -1.70 0.54
CA THR A 74 -3.86 -1.54 0.12
C THR A 74 -4.67 -2.78 0.53
N THR A 75 -5.45 -3.37 -0.38
CA THR A 75 -6.21 -4.59 -0.13
C THR A 75 -5.46 -5.83 -0.61
N GLY A 76 -5.80 -6.99 -0.06
CA GLY A 76 -5.32 -8.28 -0.55
C GLY A 76 -4.11 -8.83 0.19
N THR A 77 -3.77 -10.08 -0.12
CA THR A 77 -2.70 -10.83 0.57
C THR A 77 -1.30 -10.46 0.08
N PHE A 78 -1.17 -9.94 -1.15
CA PHE A 78 0.12 -9.54 -1.70
C PHE A 78 0.74 -8.38 -0.89
N SER A 79 0.00 -7.30 -0.71
CA SER A 79 0.43 -6.14 0.08
C SER A 79 0.54 -6.47 1.58
N TRP A 80 -0.26 -7.42 2.06
CA TRP A 80 -0.14 -7.98 3.42
C TRP A 80 1.22 -8.66 3.64
N TRP A 81 1.61 -9.58 2.76
CA TRP A 81 2.90 -10.25 2.88
C TRP A 81 4.07 -9.30 2.69
N ALA A 82 3.96 -8.34 1.77
CA ALA A 82 4.95 -7.28 1.61
C ALA A 82 5.18 -6.51 2.92
N ALA A 83 4.10 -6.03 3.55
CA ALA A 83 4.15 -5.29 4.81
C ALA A 83 4.71 -6.13 5.96
N TRP A 84 4.27 -7.39 6.07
CA TRP A 84 4.75 -8.31 7.09
C TRP A 84 6.26 -8.56 6.98
N LEU A 85 6.75 -8.81 5.77
CA LEU A 85 8.16 -9.10 5.53
C LEU A 85 9.06 -7.86 5.68
N ALA A 86 8.56 -6.67 5.33
CA ALA A 86 9.29 -5.41 5.50
C ALA A 86 9.57 -5.08 6.97
N GLY A 87 8.66 -5.42 7.88
CA GLY A 87 8.86 -5.29 9.34
C GLY A 87 8.92 -3.85 9.87
N GLY A 88 8.72 -2.84 9.02
CA GLY A 88 8.65 -1.43 9.39
C GLY A 88 7.26 -0.94 9.79
N THR A 89 7.12 0.37 9.95
CA THR A 89 5.81 1.01 10.07
C THR A 89 4.99 0.73 8.82
N THR A 90 3.82 0.14 9.06
CA THR A 90 2.86 -0.17 8.02
C THR A 90 1.61 0.65 8.23
N ILE A 91 1.22 1.39 7.19
CA ILE A 91 -0.15 1.93 7.07
C ILE A 91 -0.93 0.96 6.17
N PHE A 92 -2.02 0.41 6.68
CA PHE A 92 -2.82 -0.60 6.00
C PHE A 92 -4.26 -0.10 5.79
N TYR A 93 -4.82 -0.38 4.61
CA TYR A 93 -6.18 0.04 4.29
C TYR A 93 -7.20 -0.80 5.07
N LYS A 94 -8.00 -0.13 5.91
CA LYS A 94 -8.88 -0.77 6.89
C LYS A 94 -9.97 -1.66 6.26
N HIS A 95 -10.33 -1.44 5.01
CA HIS A 95 -11.41 -2.16 4.32
C HIS A 95 -10.85 -3.24 3.37
N GLN A 96 -10.22 -4.27 3.94
CA GLN A 96 -9.57 -5.32 3.15
C GLN A 96 -10.56 -6.26 2.43
N ALA A 97 -11.74 -6.47 3.00
CA ALA A 97 -12.80 -7.29 2.41
C ALA A 97 -14.16 -6.58 2.43
N ARG A 98 -14.93 -6.75 1.35
CA ARG A 98 -16.32 -6.25 1.27
C ARG A 98 -17.15 -6.85 2.39
N GLN A 99 -17.93 -6.03 3.07
CA GLN A 99 -18.91 -6.53 4.04
C GLN A 99 -19.82 -7.56 3.36
N GLY A 100 -20.06 -8.69 4.03
CA GLY A 100 -20.89 -9.79 3.51
C GLY A 100 -20.24 -10.66 2.42
N SER A 101 -19.00 -10.38 1.98
CA SER A 101 -18.31 -11.27 1.03
C SER A 101 -17.94 -12.61 1.66
N GLU A 102 -17.96 -13.69 0.87
CA GLU A 102 -17.54 -15.04 1.32
C GLU A 102 -16.15 -15.01 1.93
N TYR A 103 -15.22 -14.30 1.28
CA TYR A 103 -13.85 -14.15 1.78
C TYR A 103 -13.79 -13.57 3.20
N ARG A 104 -14.66 -12.60 3.54
CA ARG A 104 -14.74 -12.02 4.90
C ARG A 104 -15.25 -13.01 5.94
N GLN A 105 -16.00 -14.03 5.52
CA GLN A 105 -16.50 -15.11 6.39
C GLN A 105 -15.45 -16.20 6.59
N MET A 106 -14.48 -16.33 5.67
CA MET A 106 -13.42 -17.33 5.73
C MET A 106 -12.22 -16.93 6.59
N VAL A 107 -12.14 -15.65 7.01
CA VAL A 107 -11.03 -15.11 7.81
C VAL A 107 -11.57 -14.52 9.10
N ASN A 108 -10.85 -14.67 10.21
CA ASN A 108 -11.10 -13.83 11.38
C ASN A 108 -10.59 -12.42 11.05
N TYR A 109 -11.52 -11.48 10.84
CA TYR A 109 -11.20 -10.14 10.40
C TYR A 109 -10.34 -9.38 11.41
N ASP A 110 -10.52 -9.67 12.70
CA ASP A 110 -9.77 -9.03 13.78
C ASP A 110 -8.33 -9.56 13.87
N ASP A 111 -8.10 -10.82 13.49
CA ASP A 111 -6.77 -11.43 13.43
C ASP A 111 -6.03 -11.10 12.13
N PHE A 112 -6.74 -10.58 11.13
CA PHE A 112 -6.15 -10.30 9.82
C PHE A 112 -5.10 -9.18 9.90
N PHE A 113 -5.29 -8.20 10.77
CA PHE A 113 -4.36 -7.08 10.88
C PHE A 113 -3.38 -7.31 12.01
N TYR A 114 -2.08 -7.16 11.72
CA TYR A 114 -1.08 -7.17 12.77
C TYR A 114 -1.32 -5.99 13.71
N PRO A 115 -1.38 -6.19 15.05
CA PRO A 115 -1.80 -5.15 16.00
C PRO A 115 -0.97 -3.87 15.98
N HIS A 116 0.27 -3.91 15.48
CA HIS A 116 1.17 -2.76 15.39
C HIS A 116 1.06 -1.99 14.05
N TRP A 117 0.17 -2.41 13.15
CA TRP A 117 -0.09 -1.66 11.93
C TRP A 117 -1.08 -0.51 12.17
N ILE A 118 -0.87 0.58 11.45
CA ILE A 118 -1.73 1.76 11.47
C ILE A 118 -2.85 1.52 10.45
N LEU A 119 -4.07 1.28 10.95
CA LEU A 119 -5.23 1.12 10.08
C LEU A 119 -5.79 2.48 9.68
N LEU A 120 -5.82 2.74 8.37
CA LEU A 120 -6.27 4.02 7.82
C LEU A 120 -7.44 3.81 6.85
N GLU A 121 -8.38 4.76 6.91
CA GLU A 121 -9.54 4.90 6.00
C GLU A 121 -9.25 5.96 4.93
#